data_AF-A0A3N1VKE4-F1
#
_entry.id   AF-A0A3N1VKE4-F1
#
_cell.length_a   1.000
_cell.length_b   1.000
_cell.length_c   1.000
_cell.angle_alpha   90.00
_cell.angle_beta   90.00
_cell.angle_gamma   90.00
#
_symmetry.space_group_name_H-M   'P 1'
#
loop_
_entity.id
_entity.type
_entity.pdbx_description
1 polymer ?
#
loop_
_entity_poly.entity_id
_entity_poly.type
_entity_poly.pdbx_seq_one_letter_code
_entity_poly.pdbx_strand_id
1 'polypeptide(L)' 'MVVYRRKEDSQTWHWCSNCSQYPTGQDIIKRQSRPEYGEFCSECTVKEQTGDCKSDSFFSVRK' A
#
# COMPACT_ATOMS: atom_id res chain seq x y z
N MET A 1 0.86 11.87 -1.17
CA MET A 1 2.00 11.00 -0.84
C MET A 1 1.50 9.63 -0.41
N VAL A 2 1.78 8.60 -1.20
CA VAL A 2 1.46 7.21 -0.86
C VAL A 2 2.50 6.69 0.11
N VAL A 3 2.05 6.13 1.24
CA VAL A 3 2.95 5.47 2.21
C VAL A 3 2.70 3.98 2.15
N TYR A 4 3.65 3.24 1.60
CA TYR A 4 3.67 1.80 1.62
C TYR A 4 4.04 1.33 3.02
N ARG A 5 3.26 0.41 3.57
CA ARG A 5 3.46 -0.19 4.88
C ARG A 5 3.47 -1.69 4.73
N ARG A 6 4.45 -2.36 5.32
CA ARG A 6 4.45 -3.81 5.46
C ARG A 6 4.77 -4.18 6.89
N LYS A 7 4.42 -5.40 7.31
CA LYS A 7 4.95 -5.94 8.57
C LYS A 7 6.40 -6.37 8.37
N GLU A 8 7.21 -6.39 9.42
CA GLU A 8 8.57 -6.95 9.31
C GLU A 8 8.54 -8.44 8.97
N ASP A 9 7.58 -9.16 9.57
CA ASP A 9 7.31 -10.59 9.35
C ASP A 9 6.62 -10.89 8.00
N SER A 10 6.23 -9.85 7.24
CA SER A 10 5.56 -10.02 5.94
C SER A 10 6.30 -9.30 4.82
N GLN A 11 6.31 -9.93 3.65
CA GLN A 11 6.89 -9.32 2.45
C GLN A 11 5.84 -8.54 1.65
N THR A 12 4.59 -8.48 2.15
CA THR A 12 3.48 -7.83 1.46
C THR A 12 3.35 -6.36 1.87
N TRP A 13 3.35 -5.48 0.88
CA TRP A 13 3.16 -4.04 1.02
C TRP A 13 1.70 -3.64 0.86
N HIS A 14 1.26 -2.81 1.78
CA HIS A 14 -0.08 -2.24 1.87
C HIS A 14 0.03 -0.72 1.91
N TRP A 15 -0.67 -0.02 1.03
CA TRP A 15 -0.67 1.44 1.02
C TRP A 15 -2.07 2.02 1.23
N CYS A 16 -3.11 1.24 0.94
CA CYS A 16 -4.48 1.62 1.21
C CYS A 16 -4.80 1.51 2.69
N SER A 17 -5.04 2.64 3.35
CA SER A 17 -5.47 2.70 4.76
C SER A 17 -6.80 1.97 5.03
N ASN A 18 -7.58 1.72 3.98
CA ASN A 18 -8.86 0.99 4.01
C ASN A 18 -8.70 -0.51 3.68
N CYS A 19 -7.49 -1.02 3.55
CA CYS A 19 -7.26 -2.45 3.36
C CYS A 19 -7.62 -3.24 4.62
N SER A 20 -8.29 -4.38 4.48
CA SER A 20 -8.65 -5.26 5.60
C SER A 20 -7.42 -5.86 6.29
N GLN A 21 -6.34 -6.02 5.53
CA GLN A 21 -5.04 -6.51 5.99
C GLN A 21 -4.07 -5.37 6.29
N TYR A 22 -4.56 -4.13 6.42
CA TYR A 22 -3.70 -2.99 6.66
C TYR A 22 -2.95 -3.14 7.98
N PRO A 23 -1.61 -3.09 7.98
CA PRO A 23 -0.86 -3.34 9.19
C PRO A 23 -0.85 -2.09 10.09
N THR A 24 -1.37 -2.24 11.32
CA THR A 24 -1.58 -1.16 12.31
C THR A 24 -0.67 -1.25 13.54
N GLY A 25 0.27 -2.19 13.56
CA GLY A 25 1.19 -2.41 14.69
C GLY A 25 2.38 -1.44 14.76
N GLN A 26 3.27 -1.67 15.73
CA GLN A 26 4.54 -0.95 15.84
C GLN A 26 5.61 -1.55 14.91
N ASP A 27 5.57 -2.86 14.65
CA ASP A 27 6.47 -3.63 13.79
C ASP A 27 6.12 -3.51 12.29
N ILE A 28 5.95 -2.26 11.84
CA ILE A 28 5.61 -1.95 10.45
C ILE A 28 6.67 -1.09 9.80
N ILE A 29 7.17 -1.57 8.67
CA ILE A 29 8.11 -0.86 7.82
C ILE A 29 7.31 0.06 6.91
N LYS A 30 7.54 1.37 7.03
CA LYS A 30 6.87 2.40 6.21
C LYS A 30 7.87 2.94 5.18
N ARG A 31 7.44 3.04 3.93
CA ARG A 31 8.23 3.58 2.83
C ARG A 31 7.38 4.56 2.03
N GLN A 32 7.93 5.74 1.76
CA GLN A 32 7.24 6.77 0.97
C GLN A 32 7.41 6.57 -0.55
N SER A 33 8.41 5.78 -0.94
CA SER A 33 8.68 5.42 -2.33
C SER A 33 8.19 4.00 -2.61
N ARG A 34 7.80 3.74 -3.86
CA ARG A 34 7.45 2.39 -4.31
C ARG A 34 8.64 1.45 -4.02
N PRO A 35 8.45 0.37 -3.27
CA PRO A 35 9.51 -0.57 -2.98
C PRO A 35 9.91 -1.31 -4.26
N GLU A 36 11.21 -1.53 -4.43
CA GLU A 36 11.77 -2.32 -5.53
C GLU A 36 11.63 -3.83 -5.30
N TYR A 37 11.32 -4.23 -4.07
CA TYR A 37 11.25 -5.62 -3.62
C TYR A 37 10.05 -5.84 -2.68
N GLY A 38 9.56 -7.08 -2.66
CA GLY A 38 8.38 -7.50 -1.91
C GLY A 38 7.13 -7.60 -2.79
N GLU A 39 6.07 -8.15 -2.23
CA GLU A 39 4.80 -8.34 -2.92
C GLU A 39 3.84 -7.19 -2.64
N PHE A 40 2.98 -6.85 -3.58
CA PHE A 40 1.94 -5.84 -3.37
C PHE A 40 0.64 -6.54 -3.01
N CYS A 41 -0.05 -6.04 -1.98
CA CYS A 41 -1.34 -6.59 -1.61
C CYS A 41 -2.34 -6.42 -2.77
N SER A 42 -2.87 -7.53 -3.29
CA SER A 42 -3.83 -7.51 -4.41
C SER A 42 -5.08 -6.70 -4.08
N GLU A 43 -5.54 -6.70 -2.83
CA GLU A 43 -6.69 -5.88 -2.40
C GLU A 43 -6.37 -4.38 -2.51
N CYS A 44 -5.14 -3.97 -2.18
CA CYS A 44 -4.71 -2.58 -2.37
C CYS A 44 -4.64 -2.22 -3.86
N THR A 45 -4.10 -3.10 -4.70
CA THR A 45 -4.04 -2.91 -6.16
C THR A 45 -5.44 -2.78 -6.77
N VAL A 46 -6.39 -3.62 -6.35
CA VAL A 46 -7.78 -3.54 -6.82
C VAL A 46 -8.42 -2.24 -6.34
N LYS A 47 -8.29 -1.88 -5.05
CA LYS A 47 -8.83 -0.63 -4.51
C LYS A 47 -8.24 0.61 -5.17
N GLU A 48 -6.96 0.58 -5.55
CA GLU A 48 -6.33 1.67 -6.28
C GLU A 48 -6.90 1.79 -7.69
N GLN A 49 -7.07 0.67 -8.39
CA GLN A 49 -7.71 0.64 -9.72
C GLN A 49 -9.18 1.07 -9.68
N THR A 50 -9.91 0.75 -8.61
CA THR A 50 -11.31 1.17 -8.43
C THR A 50 -11.45 2.58 -7.86
N GLY A 51 -10.36 3.21 -7.41
CA GLY A 51 -10.39 4.53 -6.75
C GLY A 51 -10.95 4.51 -5.32
N ASP A 52 -11.12 3.33 -4.72
CA ASP A 52 -11.58 3.14 -3.34
C ASP A 52 -10.41 3.18 -2.31
N CYS A 53 -9.17 3.13 -2.81
CA CYS A 53 -7.97 3.16 -1.98
C CYS A 53 -7.76 4.54 -1.34
N LYS A 54 -7.83 4.58 0.00
CA LYS A 54 -7.44 5.76 0.79
C LYS A 54 -5.93 5.83 1.00
N SER A 55 -5.19 5.91 -0.09
CA SER A 55 -3.81 6.40 -0.11
C SER A 55 -3.80 7.69 -0.89
N ASP A 56 -3.04 8.68 -0.44
CA ASP A 56 -2.96 9.97 -1.12
C ASP A 56 -2.12 9.83 -2.42
N SER A 57 -2.69 9.17 -3.43
CA SER A 57 -2.16 8.94 -4.78
C SER A 57 -2.96 9.80 -5.75
N PHE A 58 -2.64 11.08 -5.81
CA PHE A 58 -3.27 11.98 -6.78
C PHE A 58 -2.67 11.92 -8.19
N PHE A 59 -1.60 11.15 -8.42
CA PHE A 59 -0.95 11.11 -9.72
C PHE A 59 -0.37 9.73 -10.03
N SER A 60 -1.00 9.01 -10.96
CA SER A 60 -0.31 8.36 -12.09
C SER A 60 -1.31 7.86 -13.14
N VAL A 61 -1.50 8.70 -14.16
CA VAL A 61 -1.66 8.32 -15.57
C VAL A 61 -2.90 7.48 -15.92
N ARG A 62 -3.97 8.22 -16.22
CA ARG A 62 -4.79 7.94 -17.42
C ARG A 62 -3.84 7.72 -18.60
N LYS A 63 -3.91 6.56 -19.24
CA LYS A 63 -3.44 6.37 -20.61
C LYS A 63 -4.58 5.78 -21.42
#